data_AF-A0A5S9NG60-F1
#
_entry.id   AF-A0A5S9NG60-F1
#
_cell.length_a   1.000
_cell.length_b   1.000
_cell.length_c   1.000
_cell.angle_alpha   90.00
_cell.angle_beta   90.00
_cell.angle_gamma   90.00
#
_symmetry.space_group_name_H-M   'P 1'
#
loop_
_entity.id
_entity.type
_entity.pdbx_description
1 polymer ?
#
loop_
_entity_poly.entity_id
_entity_poly.type
_entity_poly.pdbx_seq_one_letter_code
_entity_poly.pdbx_strand_id
1 'polypeptide(L)'
;MKIIKILTVAIALTTVLNTHAALSPSSLNTRDLTTMVRFIEDHPLVAETLKSIDLMSLTIFFGDNCEVLFEREQASFLSFGRPGPQPNIKFKMSNCDLKDVDEN
;
A
#
# COMPACT_ATOMS: atom_id res chain seq x y z
N MET A 1 -7.73 34.04 42.77
CA MET A 1 -8.67 33.29 41.89
C MET A 1 -8.69 33.79 40.44
N LYS A 2 -7.55 34.11 39.81
CA LYS A 2 -7.49 34.48 38.37
C LYS A 2 -6.55 33.59 37.55
N ILE A 3 -5.52 33.03 38.19
CA ILE A 3 -4.48 32.22 37.53
C ILE A 3 -4.98 30.78 37.25
N ILE A 4 -5.86 30.23 38.08
CA ILE A 4 -6.43 28.87 37.89
C ILE A 4 -7.37 28.81 36.67
N LYS A 5 -8.02 29.93 36.30
CA LYS A 5 -8.93 29.98 35.14
C LYS A 5 -8.21 30.02 33.79
N ILE A 6 -6.93 30.38 33.76
CA ILE A 6 -6.12 30.45 32.53
C ILE A 6 -5.57 29.07 32.18
N LEU A 7 -5.34 28.21 33.18
CA LEU A 7 -4.77 26.88 32.96
C LEU A 7 -5.75 25.91 32.28
N THR A 8 -7.05 26.07 32.49
CA THR A 8 -8.08 25.22 31.87
C THR A 8 -8.32 25.51 30.38
N VAL A 9 -7.96 26.70 29.88
CA VAL A 9 -8.09 27.03 28.46
C VAL A 9 -6.92 26.49 27.63
N ALA A 10 -5.73 26.35 28.23
CA ALA A 10 -4.54 25.88 27.53
C ALA A 10 -4.53 24.36 27.24
N ILE A 11 -5.30 23.56 27.99
CA ILE A 11 -5.34 22.10 27.85
C ILE A 11 -6.29 21.66 26.72
N ALA A 12 -7.22 22.50 26.29
CA ALA A 12 -8.21 22.15 25.26
C ALA A 12 -7.66 22.16 23.82
N LEU A 13 -6.41 22.61 23.59
CA LEU A 13 -5.90 22.87 22.23
C LEU A 13 -4.93 21.79 21.69
N THR A 14 -4.65 20.70 22.42
CA THR A 14 -3.53 19.79 22.06
C THR A 14 -3.92 18.38 21.62
N THR A 15 -5.20 18.03 21.48
CA THR A 15 -5.59 16.68 21.03
C THR A 15 -6.35 16.69 19.70
N VAL A 16 -5.68 17.13 18.63
CA VAL A 16 -6.02 16.62 17.28
C VAL A 16 -5.52 15.18 17.21
N LEU A 17 -6.36 14.25 17.67
CA LEU A 17 -6.17 12.84 17.42
C LEU A 17 -6.29 12.64 15.90
N ASN A 18 -5.16 12.34 15.25
CA ASN A 18 -5.13 11.94 13.84
C ASN A 18 -5.82 10.58 13.72
N THR A 19 -7.14 10.57 13.68
CA THR A 19 -7.93 9.40 13.32
C THR A 19 -7.80 9.22 11.82
N HIS A 20 -6.80 8.46 11.39
CA HIS A 20 -6.73 8.03 10.00
C HIS A 20 -7.89 7.07 9.74
N ALA A 21 -8.87 7.53 8.95
CA ALA A 21 -9.99 6.69 8.57
C ALA A 21 -9.49 5.42 7.87
N ALA A 22 -10.11 4.28 8.18
CA ALA A 22 -9.92 3.09 7.39
C ALA A 22 -10.38 3.37 5.95
N LEU A 23 -9.57 3.01 4.97
CA LEU A 23 -9.92 3.16 3.57
C LEU A 23 -11.11 2.26 3.24
N SER A 24 -12.02 2.75 2.40
CA SER A 24 -13.09 1.92 1.84
C SER A 24 -12.51 0.82 0.95
N PRO A 25 -13.22 -0.30 0.74
CA PRO A 25 -12.75 -1.37 -0.16
C PRO A 25 -12.40 -0.90 -1.56
N SER A 26 -13.19 0.03 -2.14
CA SER A 26 -12.90 0.58 -3.46
C SER A 26 -11.63 1.43 -3.46
N SER A 27 -11.45 2.30 -2.47
CA SER A 27 -10.24 3.12 -2.36
C SER A 27 -8.99 2.29 -2.11
N LEU A 28 -9.10 1.17 -1.40
CA LEU A 28 -8.00 0.21 -1.24
C LEU A 28 -7.61 -0.41 -2.58
N ASN A 29 -8.59 -0.98 -3.30
CA ASN A 29 -8.34 -1.62 -4.59
C ASN A 29 -7.71 -0.65 -5.59
N THR A 30 -8.19 0.59 -5.67
CA THR A 30 -7.61 1.62 -6.55
C THR A 30 -6.18 1.96 -6.18
N ARG A 31 -5.87 2.08 -4.88
CA ARG A 31 -4.51 2.35 -4.40
C ARG A 31 -3.57 1.19 -4.67
N ASP A 32 -4.02 -0.04 -4.47
CA ASP A 32 -3.24 -1.25 -4.73
C ASP A 32 -2.98 -1.40 -6.23
N LEU A 33 -4.01 -1.21 -7.07
CA LEU A 33 -3.86 -1.16 -8.52
C LEU A 33 -2.86 -0.10 -8.97
N THR A 34 -2.92 1.10 -8.40
CA THR A 34 -1.96 2.18 -8.69
C THR A 34 -0.54 1.76 -8.37
N THR A 35 -0.34 1.00 -7.29
CA THR A 35 0.98 0.48 -6.90
C THR A 35 1.47 -0.57 -7.89
N MET A 36 0.59 -1.49 -8.32
CA MET A 36 0.93 -2.51 -9.32
C MET A 36 1.22 -1.89 -10.69
N VAL A 37 0.46 -0.86 -11.10
CA VAL A 37 0.72 -0.13 -12.35
C VAL A 37 2.07 0.57 -12.32
N ARG A 38 2.45 1.22 -11.22
CA ARG A 38 3.79 1.82 -11.10
C ARG A 38 4.90 0.78 -11.22
N PHE A 39 4.72 -0.40 -10.62
CA PHE A 39 5.68 -1.48 -10.78
C PHE A 39 5.83 -1.89 -12.26
N ILE A 40 4.73 -1.93 -13.01
CA ILE A 40 4.75 -2.23 -14.45
C ILE A 40 5.49 -1.12 -15.21
N GLU A 41 5.23 0.15 -14.90
CA GLU A 41 5.91 1.30 -15.50
C GLU A 41 7.43 1.27 -15.26
N ASP A 42 7.87 0.78 -14.10
CA ASP A 42 9.29 0.68 -13.73
C ASP A 42 10.01 -0.54 -14.35
N HIS A 43 9.29 -1.51 -14.96
CA HIS A 43 9.86 -2.74 -15.53
C HIS A 43 9.41 -2.95 -16.99
N PRO A 44 10.20 -2.54 -17.98
CA PRO A 44 9.80 -2.55 -19.39
C PRO A 44 9.35 -3.93 -19.90
N LEU A 45 10.07 -5.01 -19.57
CA LEU A 45 9.66 -6.38 -19.90
C LEU A 45 8.25 -6.74 -19.40
N VAL A 46 7.91 -6.32 -18.19
CA VAL A 46 6.58 -6.58 -17.60
C VAL A 46 5.52 -5.77 -18.33
N ALA A 47 5.80 -4.51 -18.67
CA ALA A 47 4.89 -3.66 -19.44
C ALA A 47 4.63 -4.20 -20.86
N GLU A 48 5.68 -4.66 -21.55
CA GLU A 48 5.58 -5.20 -22.91
C GLU A 48 4.78 -6.49 -22.95
N THR A 49 4.95 -7.35 -21.94
CA THR A 49 4.38 -8.70 -21.93
C THR A 49 3.22 -8.87 -20.95
N LEU A 50 2.63 -7.77 -20.48
CA LEU A 50 1.54 -7.77 -19.50
C LEU A 50 0.33 -8.58 -20.03
N LYS A 51 -0.11 -9.57 -19.25
CA LYS A 51 -1.30 -10.38 -19.55
C LYS A 51 -2.49 -9.97 -18.71
N SER A 52 -2.32 -9.84 -17.39
CA SER A 52 -3.39 -9.45 -16.48
C SER A 52 -2.86 -8.95 -15.13
N ILE A 53 -3.72 -8.23 -14.41
CA ILE A 53 -3.52 -7.80 -13.02
C ILE A 53 -4.68 -8.36 -12.20
N ASP A 54 -4.39 -9.14 -11.16
CA ASP A 54 -5.38 -9.64 -10.23
C ASP A 54 -5.20 -9.00 -8.84
N LEU A 55 -6.18 -8.18 -8.45
CA LEU A 55 -6.20 -7.49 -7.16
C LEU A 55 -6.60 -8.40 -6.00
N MET A 56 -7.23 -9.55 -6.26
CA MET A 56 -7.60 -10.49 -5.20
C MET A 56 -6.38 -11.28 -4.72
N SER A 57 -5.58 -11.80 -5.66
CA SER A 57 -4.33 -12.48 -5.34
C SER A 57 -3.13 -11.53 -5.18
N LEU A 58 -3.29 -10.26 -5.56
CA LEU A 58 -2.21 -9.26 -5.63
C LEU A 58 -1.07 -9.71 -6.54
N THR A 59 -1.43 -10.21 -7.72
CA THR A 59 -0.50 -10.80 -8.69
C THR A 59 -0.58 -10.10 -10.04
N ILE A 60 0.58 -9.82 -10.64
CA ILE A 60 0.70 -9.43 -12.05
C ILE A 60 1.13 -10.65 -12.84
N PHE A 61 0.38 -10.99 -13.88
CA PHE A 61 0.73 -12.04 -14.84
C PHE A 61 1.30 -11.39 -16.11
N PHE A 62 2.47 -11.84 -16.52
CA PHE A 62 3.20 -11.32 -17.68
C PHE A 62 4.01 -12.44 -18.34
N GLY A 63 4.57 -12.18 -19.51
CA GLY A 63 5.42 -13.15 -20.23
C GLY A 63 4.78 -14.53 -20.36
N ASP A 64 5.58 -15.57 -20.57
CA ASP A 64 5.08 -16.95 -20.61
C ASP A 64 5.13 -17.60 -19.23
N ASN A 65 3.97 -17.62 -18.57
CA ASN A 65 3.76 -18.14 -17.22
C ASN A 65 4.59 -17.43 -16.14
N CYS A 66 4.88 -16.14 -16.35
CA CYS A 66 5.56 -15.31 -15.36
C CYS A 66 4.56 -14.56 -14.48
N GLU A 67 4.93 -14.42 -13.21
CA GLU A 67 4.11 -13.87 -12.16
C GLU A 67 4.96 -12.98 -11.25
N VAL A 68 4.42 -11.83 -10.88
CA VAL A 68 4.93 -10.98 -9.80
C VAL A 68 3.91 -10.98 -8.70
N LEU A 69 4.31 -11.41 -7.51
CA LEU A 69 3.47 -11.44 -6.34
C LEU A 69 3.77 -10.25 -5.44
N PHE A 70 2.71 -9.58 -4.98
CA PHE A 70 2.77 -8.56 -3.95
C PHE A 70 2.22 -9.10 -2.64
N GLU A 71 2.65 -8.51 -1.54
CA GLU A 71 2.09 -8.82 -0.23
C GLU A 71 1.73 -7.56 0.54
N ARG A 72 0.76 -7.72 1.43
CA ARG A 72 0.38 -6.70 2.41
C ARG A 72 0.99 -7.08 3.75
N GLU A 73 1.77 -6.19 4.32
CA GLU A 73 2.26 -6.35 5.69
C GLU A 73 1.07 -6.48 6.65
N GLN A 74 1.17 -7.41 7.59
CA GLN A 74 0.14 -7.54 8.62
C GLN A 74 0.17 -6.30 9.51
N ALA A 75 -1.02 -5.85 9.91
CA ALA A 75 -1.15 -4.79 10.89
C ALA A 75 -0.40 -5.21 12.18
N SER A 76 0.45 -4.33 12.73
CA SER A 76 1.23 -4.66 13.93
C SER A 76 0.30 -5.01 15.10
N PHE A 77 0.78 -5.81 16.05
CA PHE A 77 0.05 -6.14 17.28
C PHE A 77 -0.45 -4.89 18.03
N LEU A 78 0.30 -3.77 17.95
CA LEU A 78 -0.07 -2.49 18.55
C LEU A 78 -1.27 -1.82 17.85
N SER A 79 -1.61 -2.22 16.63
CA SER A 79 -2.76 -1.72 15.87
C SER A 79 -3.98 -2.66 15.93
N PHE A 80 -3.87 -3.81 16.60
CA PHE A 80 -4.98 -4.75 16.73
C PHE A 80 -6.16 -4.09 17.46
N GLY A 81 -7.33 -4.04 16.82
CA GLY A 81 -8.54 -3.40 17.34
C GLY A 81 -8.61 -1.88 17.20
N ARG A 82 -7.61 -1.22 16.59
CA ARG A 82 -7.67 0.21 16.25
C ARG A 82 -8.06 0.38 14.78
N PRO A 83 -9.15 1.09 14.44
CA PRO A 83 -9.46 1.42 13.06
C PRO A 83 -8.35 2.33 12.52
N GLY A 84 -7.68 1.87 11.48
CA GLY A 84 -6.61 2.61 10.81
C GLY A 84 -6.51 2.18 9.35
N PRO A 85 -5.83 2.97 8.50
CA PRO A 85 -5.66 2.65 7.09
C PRO A 85 -4.82 1.39 6.96
N GLN A 86 -5.26 0.47 6.10
CA GLN A 86 -4.48 -0.74 5.82
C GLN A 86 -3.15 -0.36 5.16
N PRO A 87 -2.04 -1.06 5.48
CA PRO A 87 -0.74 -0.78 4.87
C PRO A 87 -0.79 -0.98 3.35
N ASN A 88 0.13 -0.32 2.64
CA ASN A 88 0.30 -0.52 1.20
C ASN A 88 0.85 -1.94 0.92
N ILE A 89 0.58 -2.43 -0.28
CA ILE A 89 1.22 -3.63 -0.80
C ILE A 89 2.67 -3.36 -1.16
N LYS A 90 3.51 -4.39 -1.12
CA LYS A 90 4.93 -4.33 -1.49
C LYS A 90 5.27 -5.52 -2.37
N PHE A 91 6.27 -5.36 -3.23
CA PHE A 91 6.82 -6.46 -4.00
C PHE A 91 7.31 -7.56 -3.06
N LYS A 92 6.90 -8.80 -3.32
CA LYS A 92 7.33 -9.98 -2.56
C LYS A 92 8.34 -10.80 -3.35
N MET A 93 7.96 -11.23 -4.55
CA MET A 93 8.79 -12.08 -5.40
C MET A 93 8.30 -12.04 -6.84
N SER A 94 9.17 -12.50 -7.75
CA SER A 94 8.78 -12.94 -9.09
C SER A 94 9.38 -14.32 -9.36
N ASN A 95 8.70 -15.12 -10.18
CA ASN A 95 9.21 -16.42 -10.65
C ASN A 95 10.07 -16.31 -11.91
N CYS A 96 10.14 -15.13 -12.54
CA CYS A 96 10.96 -14.84 -13.72
C CYS A 96 11.92 -13.69 -13.43
N ASP A 97 12.94 -13.54 -14.28
CA ASP A 97 13.79 -12.35 -14.22
C ASP A 97 13.00 -11.12 -14.66
N LEU A 98 13.22 -10.03 -13.94
CA LEU A 98 12.57 -8.74 -14.17
C LEU A 98 13.49 -7.77 -14.92
N LYS A 99 14.73 -8.18 -15.19
CA LYS A 99 15.67 -7.43 -16.01
C LYS A 99 15.33 -7.65 -17.48
N ASP A 100 15.41 -6.57 -18.24
CA ASP A 100 15.41 -6.65 -19.69
C ASP A 100 16.58 -7.53 -20.13
N VAL A 101 16.34 -8.43 -21.08
CA VAL A 101 17.39 -9.22 -21.74
C VAL A 101 18.17 -8.28 -22.65
N ASP A 102 18.99 -7.41 -22.06
CA ASP A 102 20.08 -6.72 -22.73
C ASP A 102 21.39 -7.45 -22.39
N GLU A 103 21.54 -8.69 -22.87
CA GLU A 103 22.86 -9.29 -23.07
C GLU A 103 23.21 -9.19 -24.56
N ASN A 104 24.12 -8.25 -24.84
CA ASN A 104 24.74 -7.98 -26.13
C ASN A 104 25.62 -9.14 -26.62
#